data_AF-A0AAD2EEW0-F1
#
_entry.id   AF-A0AAD2EEW0-F1
#
_cell.length_a   1.000
_cell.length_b   1.000
_cell.length_c   1.000
_cell.angle_alpha   90.00
_cell.angle_beta   90.00
_cell.angle_gamma   90.00
#
_symmetry.space_group_name_H-M   'P 1'
#
loop_
_entity.id
_entity.type
_entity.pdbx_description
1 polymer ?
#
loop_
_entity_poly.entity_id
_entity_poly.type
_entity_poly.pdbx_seq_one_letter_code
_entity_poly.pdbx_strand_id
1 'polypeptide(L)'
;MIDSKYVSLENINSLLISRFNLVTDPWERGDGKTYFWGNIVWHPTKTTRVLRIILRSGNLPPRIKRLISSDANNSVFMREPLSLESISYEAASEIELFFLSRATAAT
;
A
#
# COMPACT_ATOMS: atom_id res chain seq x y z
N MET A 1 14.19 1.40 26.22
CA MET A 1 12.74 1.57 25.99
C MET A 1 12.57 2.20 24.63
N ILE A 2 12.10 1.44 23.63
CA ILE A 2 11.86 1.99 22.29
C ILE A 2 10.42 2.51 22.28
N ASP A 3 10.27 3.78 21.92
CA ASP A 3 9.03 4.55 21.86
C ASP A 3 7.91 3.77 21.15
N SER A 4 6.79 3.55 21.84
CA SER A 4 5.56 2.94 21.32
C SER A 4 4.81 3.85 20.31
N LYS A 5 5.49 4.85 19.73
CA LYS A 5 4.89 5.86 18.85
C LYS A 5 4.80 5.46 17.39
N TYR A 6 5.45 4.37 16.98
CA TYR A 6 5.51 3.97 15.58
C TYR A 6 4.85 2.61 15.36
N VAL A 7 3.99 2.56 14.34
CA VAL A 7 3.46 1.31 13.81
C VAL A 7 4.59 0.48 13.20
N SER A 8 4.74 -0.75 13.66
CA SER A 8 5.77 -1.67 13.16
C SER A 8 5.42 -2.19 11.78
N LEU A 9 6.44 -2.53 10.98
CA LEU A 9 6.25 -3.16 9.68
C LEU A 9 5.45 -4.47 9.77
N GLU A 10 5.66 -5.25 10.83
CA GLU A 10 4.94 -6.49 11.07
C GLU A 10 3.44 -6.24 11.23
N ASN A 11 3.06 -5.23 12.02
CA ASN A 11 1.65 -4.87 12.22
C ASN A 11 1.01 -4.38 10.92
N ILE A 12 1.75 -3.61 10.11
CA ILE A 12 1.27 -3.18 8.78
C ILE A 12 1.07 -4.39 7.87
N ASN A 13 2.07 -5.27 7.78
CA ASN A 13 1.99 -6.45 6.92
C ASN A 13 0.81 -7.34 7.33
N SER A 14 0.65 -7.59 8.64
CA SER A 14 -0.45 -8.38 9.18
C SER A 14 -1.81 -7.77 8.86
N LEU A 15 -1.97 -6.45 9.01
CA LEU A 15 -3.18 -5.72 8.63
C LEU A 15 -3.49 -5.89 7.13
N LEU A 16 -2.52 -5.60 6.26
CA LEU A 16 -2.73 -5.58 4.81
C LEU A 16 -2.99 -6.98 4.24
N ILE A 17 -2.32 -8.00 4.75
CA ILE A 17 -2.52 -9.39 4.30
C ILE A 17 -3.81 -9.96 4.91
N SER A 18 -3.98 -9.86 6.23
CA SER A 18 -5.07 -10.58 6.90
C SER A 18 -6.43 -9.91 6.73
N ARG A 19 -6.49 -8.57 6.78
CA ARG A 19 -7.76 -7.82 6.69
C ARG A 19 -8.19 -7.60 5.24
N PHE A 20 -7.23 -7.32 4.36
CA PHE A 20 -7.49 -6.93 2.99
C PHE A 20 -7.06 -7.98 1.96
N ASN A 21 -6.57 -9.15 2.39
CA ASN A 21 -6.15 -10.23 1.50
C ASN A 21 -5.19 -9.75 0.37
N LEU A 22 -4.34 -8.76 0.67
CA LEU A 22 -3.42 -8.19 -0.30
C LEU A 22 -2.22 -9.10 -0.50
N VAL A 23 -1.82 -9.26 -1.76
CA VAL A 23 -0.59 -9.97 -2.13
C VAL A 23 0.58 -8.98 -2.18
N THR A 24 1.78 -9.44 -1.85
CA THR A 24 2.99 -8.62 -1.85
C THR A 24 3.91 -8.99 -2.99
N ASP A 25 4.48 -7.98 -3.64
CA ASP A 25 5.64 -8.12 -4.53
C ASP A 25 6.85 -7.47 -3.86
N PRO A 26 7.92 -8.22 -3.56
CA PRO A 26 9.17 -7.65 -3.07
C PRO A 26 9.81 -6.80 -4.17
N TRP A 27 10.35 -5.64 -3.81
CA TRP A 27 11.10 -4.85 -4.79
C TRP A 27 12.43 -5.54 -5.10
N GLU A 28 12.80 -5.64 -6.38
CA GLU A 28 14.07 -6.23 -6.86
C GLU A 28 15.36 -5.67 -6.20
N ARG A 29 15.28 -4.54 -5.50
CA ARG A 29 16.41 -3.86 -4.84
C ARG A 29 16.32 -3.85 -3.32
N GLY A 30 15.34 -4.55 -2.73
CA GLY A 30 15.27 -4.79 -1.28
C GLY A 30 14.71 -3.65 -0.41
N ASP A 31 14.55 -2.44 -0.96
CA ASP A 31 14.18 -1.25 -0.17
C ASP A 31 12.67 -1.10 0.15
N GLY A 32 11.85 -2.12 -0.12
CA GLY A 32 10.41 -2.01 0.10
C GLY A 32 9.56 -3.19 -0.36
N LYS A 33 8.25 -3.06 -0.12
CA LYS A 33 7.20 -4.00 -0.55
C LYS A 33 6.04 -3.24 -1.20
N THR A 34 5.56 -3.72 -2.34
CA THR A 34 4.32 -3.20 -2.94
C THR A 34 3.19 -4.20 -2.68
N TYR A 35 2.01 -3.69 -2.33
CA TYR A 35 0.80 -4.46 -2.04
C TYR A 35 -0.20 -4.34 -3.16
N PHE A 36 -0.83 -5.46 -3.52
CA PHE A 36 -1.77 -5.55 -4.63
C PHE A 36 -3.06 -6.27 -4.20
N TRP A 37 -4.18 -5.88 -4.78
CA TRP A 37 -5.46 -6.53 -4.63
C TRP A 37 -5.64 -7.66 -5.66
N GLY A 38 -5.73 -8.91 -5.19
CA GLY A 38 -5.90 -10.07 -6.07
C GLY A 38 -4.61 -10.41 -6.83
N ASN A 39 -4.68 -10.51 -8.15
CA ASN A 39 -3.52 -10.86 -8.99
C ASN A 39 -2.66 -9.64 -9.31
N ILE A 40 -1.35 -9.83 -9.42
CA ILE A 40 -0.42 -8.77 -9.82
C ILE A 40 -0.62 -8.51 -11.32
N VAL A 41 -1.19 -7.35 -11.66
CA VAL A 41 -1.38 -6.90 -13.04
C VAL A 41 -0.64 -5.58 -13.26
N TRP A 42 0.31 -5.61 -14.19
CA TRP A 42 1.08 -4.45 -14.62
C TRP A 42 0.45 -3.84 -15.88
N HIS A 43 -0.46 -2.88 -15.71
CA HIS A 43 -1.06 -2.16 -16.85
C HIS A 43 -1.22 -0.66 -16.54
N PRO A 44 -0.88 0.26 -17.46
CA PRO A 44 -0.94 1.72 -17.23
C PRO A 44 -2.32 2.30 -16.95
N THR A 45 -3.39 1.61 -17.34
CA THR A 45 -4.78 2.03 -17.10
C THR A 45 -5.56 1.10 -16.15
N LYS A 46 -4.95 -0.02 -15.72
CA LYS A 46 -5.61 -1.07 -14.93
C LYS A 46 -4.59 -1.71 -13.98
N THR A 47 -4.41 -1.13 -12.81
CA THR A 47 -3.53 -1.73 -11.79
C THR A 47 -4.32 -2.27 -10.62
N THR A 48 -3.84 -3.36 -10.06
CA THR A 48 -4.29 -3.88 -8.76
C THR A 48 -3.46 -3.34 -7.60
N ARG A 49 -2.51 -2.43 -7.84
CA ARG A 49 -1.68 -1.84 -6.78
C ARG A 49 -2.53 -1.02 -5.80
N VAL A 50 -2.24 -1.19 -4.52
CA VAL A 50 -2.98 -0.54 -3.41
C VAL A 50 -2.05 0.40 -2.64
N LEU A 51 -0.97 -0.14 -2.06
CA LEU A 51 -0.02 0.64 -1.25
C LEU A 51 1.41 0.20 -1.53
N ARG A 52 2.36 1.10 -1.25
CA ARG A 52 3.78 0.80 -1.29
C ARG A 52 4.44 1.19 0.02
N ILE A 53 5.14 0.24 0.63
CA ILE A 53 5.94 0.45 1.83
C ILE A 53 7.40 0.58 1.43
N ILE A 54 8.05 1.63 1.91
CA ILE A 54 9.47 1.91 1.73
C ILE A 54 10.14 1.72 3.10
N LEU A 55 11.09 0.78 3.14
CA LEU A 55 11.90 0.55 4.33
C LEU A 55 12.94 1.66 4.43
N ARG A 56 13.22 2.09 5.66
CA ARG A 56 14.23 3.12 5.93
C ARG A 56 15.36 2.47 6.72
N SER A 57 16.57 2.98 6.52
CA SER A 57 17.73 2.55 7.31
C SER A 57 17.58 2.96 8.78
N GLY A 58 18.12 2.13 9.67
CA GLY A 58 18.06 2.32 11.12
C GLY A 58 16.70 1.97 11.74
N ASN A 59 16.39 2.58 12.89
CA ASN A 59 15.12 2.40 13.61
C ASN A 59 14.04 3.41 13.17
N LEU A 60 14.12 3.91 11.95
CA LEU A 60 13.13 4.85 11.43
C LEU A 60 11.85 4.10 11.01
N PRO A 61 10.66 4.69 11.26
CA PRO A 61 9.42 4.09 10.80
C PRO A 61 9.39 3.97 9.26
N PRO A 62 8.72 2.94 8.73
CA PRO A 62 8.55 2.80 7.29
C PRO A 62 7.75 3.97 6.73
N ARG A 63 8.04 4.36 5.48
CA ARG A 63 7.20 5.31 4.75
C ARG A 63 6.21 4.57 3.88
N ILE A 64 5.00 5.09 3.78
CA ILE A 64 3.97 4.50 2.91
C ILE A 64 3.60 5.50 1.83
N LYS A 65 3.55 5.02 0.59
CA LYS A 65 3.01 5.72 -0.55
C LYS A 65 1.67 5.11 -0.93
N ARG A 66 0.67 5.97 -1.07
CA ARG A 66 -0.55 5.65 -1.79
C ARG A 66 -0.29 5.76 -3.29
N LEU A 67 -0.77 4.79 -4.05
CA LEU A 67 -0.55 4.70 -5.48
C LEU A 67 -1.81 5.22 -6.19
N ILE A 68 -1.79 6.50 -6.56
CA ILE A 68 -2.98 7.25 -7.04
C ILE A 68 -3.32 6.87 -8.49
N SER A 69 -2.35 6.38 -9.26
CA SER A 69 -2.64 5.82 -10.58
C SER A 69 -1.88 4.53 -10.86
N SER A 70 -2.32 3.87 -11.93
CA SER A 70 -1.76 2.66 -12.49
C SER A 70 -0.40 2.82 -13.18
N ASP A 71 0.03 4.06 -13.45
CA ASP A 71 1.41 4.35 -13.78
C ASP A 71 2.23 4.56 -12.49
N ALA A 72 3.50 4.13 -12.48
CA ALA A 72 4.34 4.24 -11.29
C ALA A 72 4.70 5.69 -10.91
N ASN A 73 4.23 6.68 -11.69
CA ASN A 73 4.63 8.08 -11.57
C ASN A 73 3.69 8.86 -10.66
N ASN A 74 2.45 8.41 -10.48
CA ASN A 74 1.48 9.06 -9.59
C ASN A 74 1.35 8.34 -8.25
N SER A 75 2.21 8.74 -7.31
CA SER A 75 2.14 8.26 -5.92
C SER A 75 2.32 9.41 -4.94
N VAL A 76 1.63 9.36 -3.82
CA VAL A 76 1.71 10.38 -2.76
C VAL A 76 2.06 9.71 -1.45
N PHE A 77 2.95 10.35 -0.69
CA PHE A 77 3.28 9.89 0.65
C PHE A 77 2.08 10.10 1.58
N MET A 78 1.75 9.05 2.34
CA MET A 78 0.86 9.19 3.48
C MET A 78 1.46 10.16 4.49
N ARG A 79 0.60 10.96 5.14
CA ARG A 79 1.03 11.89 6.17
C ARG A 79 1.45 11.13 7.43
N GLU A 80 2.58 11.52 8.00
CA GLU A 80 3.06 11.01 9.29
C GLU A 80 2.40 11.81 10.45
N PRO A 81 2.22 11.22 11.64
CA PRO A 81 2.57 9.84 12.01
C PRO A 81 1.58 8.82 11.44
N LEU A 82 2.10 7.65 11.06
CA LEU A 82 1.29 6.54 10.54
C LEU A 82 0.58 5.81 11.69
N SER A 83 -0.70 5.50 11.52
CA SER A 83 -1.49 4.63 12.39
C SER A 83 -2.07 3.46 11.60
N LEU A 84 -2.38 2.35 12.25
CA LEU A 84 -3.03 1.22 11.57
C LEU A 84 -4.39 1.60 11.01
N GLU A 85 -5.10 2.52 11.68
CA GLU A 85 -6.39 3.03 11.22
C GLU A 85 -6.25 3.84 9.94
N SER A 86 -5.29 4.77 9.85
CA SER A 86 -5.10 5.56 8.63
C SER A 86 -4.63 4.69 7.47
N ILE A 87 -3.79 3.69 7.73
CA ILE A 87 -3.37 2.70 6.72
C ILE A 87 -4.57 1.86 6.25
N SER A 88 -5.41 1.41 7.18
CA SER A 88 -6.61 0.64 6.88
C SER A 88 -7.59 1.45 6.03
N TYR A 89 -7.79 2.73 6.36
CA TYR A 89 -8.68 3.62 5.62
C TYR A 89 -8.19 3.80 4.17
N GLU A 90 -6.92 4.18 3.98
CA GLU A 90 -6.37 4.39 2.63
C GLU A 90 -6.36 3.10 1.80
N ALA A 91 -6.06 1.94 2.41
CA ALA A 91 -6.13 0.66 1.72
C ALA A 91 -7.56 0.33 1.26
N ALA A 92 -8.56 0.57 2.11
CA ALA A 92 -9.96 0.35 1.76
C ALA A 92 -10.41 1.28 0.62
N SER A 93 -10.05 2.57 0.68
CA SER A 93 -10.41 3.55 -0.34
C SER A 93 -9.81 3.20 -1.71
N GLU A 94 -8.54 2.79 -1.78
CA GLU A 94 -7.92 2.39 -3.05
C GLU A 94 -8.55 1.11 -3.63
N ILE A 95 -8.92 0.14 -2.77
CA ILE A 95 -9.65 -1.06 -3.21
C ILE A 95 -11.04 -0.68 -3.76
N GLU A 96 -11.76 0.23 -3.10
CA GLU A 96 -13.07 0.72 -3.57
C GLU A 96 -12.96 1.45 -4.91
N LEU A 97 -11.98 2.36 -5.06
CA LEU A 97 -11.71 3.05 -6.32
C LEU A 97 -11.39 2.07 -7.45
N PHE A 98 -10.62 1.02 -7.16
CA PHE A 98 -10.37 -0.05 -8.12
C PHE A 98 -11.68 -0.69 -8.59
N PHE A 99 -12.59 -1.05 -7.68
CA PHE A 99 -13.88 -1.65 -8.06
C PHE A 99 -14.78 -0.69 -8.85
N LEU A 100 -14.84 0.59 -8.46
CA LEU A 100 -15.59 1.61 -9.19
C LEU A 100 -15.07 1.79 -10.62
N SER A 101 -13.74 1.83 -10.80
CA SER A 101 -13.12 1.95 -12.13
C SER A 101 -13.44 0.76 -13.05
N ARG A 102 -13.68 -0.43 -12.47
CA ARG A 102 -14.08 -1.62 -13.22
C ARG A 102 -15.55 -1.63 -13.61
N ALA A 103 -16.42 -1.08 -12.77
CA ALA A 103 -17.83 -0.94 -13.08
C ALA A 103 -18.05 0.04 -14.24
N THR A 104 -17.34 1.17 -14.24
CA THR A 104 -17.45 2.18 -15.30
C THR A 104 -16.84 1.74 -16.63
N ALA A 105 -15.76 0.94 -16.61
CA ALA A 105 -15.15 0.41 -17.83
C ALA A 105 -15.93 -0.73 -18.51
N ALA A 106 -17.00 -1.23 -17.89
CA ALA A 106 -17.86 -2.29 -18.40
C ALA A 106 -19.17 -1.78 -19.03
N THR A 107 -19.35 -0.45 -19.12
CA THR A 107 -20.49 0.22 -19.76
C THR A 107 -20.04 0.82 -21.09
#